data_AF-A0A7C1T998-F1
#
_entry.id   AF-A0A7C1T998-F1
#
_cell.length_a   1.000
_cell.length_b   1.000
_cell.length_c   1.000
_cell.angle_alpha   90.00
_cell.angle_beta   90.00
_cell.angle_gamma   90.00
#
_symmetry.space_group_name_H-M   'P 1'
#
loop_
_entity.id
_entity.type
_entity.pdbx_description
1 polymer ?
#
loop_
_entity_poly.entity_id
_entity_poly.type
_entity_poly.pdbx_seq_one_letter_code
_entity_poly.pdbx_strand_id
1 'polypeptide(L)' 'MLDSVPDPTLAAKSCCQLINAYLSDPEHVDWDDVQKALDTALKAFDLPPTYIEEANQRT' A
#
# COMPACT_ATOMS: atom_id res chain seq x y z
N MET A 1 -14.65 -4.14 8.65
CA MET A 1 -13.43 -4.14 9.49
C MET A 1 -12.43 -5.03 8.76
N LEU A 2 -11.13 -4.74 8.80
CA LEU A 2 -10.13 -5.69 8.30
C LEU A 2 -10.07 -6.82 9.34
N ASP A 3 -10.89 -7.85 9.14
CA ASP A 3 -11.09 -8.93 10.12
C ASP A 3 -9.87 -9.87 10.21
N SER A 4 -8.91 -9.72 9.29
CA SER A 4 -7.65 -10.44 9.25
C SER A 4 -6.52 -9.64 9.89
N VAL A 5 -5.75 -10.29 10.76
CA VAL A 5 -4.47 -9.74 11.25
C VAL A 5 -3.52 -9.66 10.05
N PRO A 6 -3.01 -8.47 9.68
CA PRO A 6 -2.12 -8.35 8.54
C PRO A 6 -0.82 -9.11 8.77
N ASP A 7 -0.20 -9.59 7.68
CA ASP A 7 1.16 -10.09 7.75
C ASP A 7 2.09 -8.94 8.20
N PRO A 8 2.71 -9.06 9.39
CA PRO A 8 3.50 -7.96 9.96
C PRO A 8 4.76 -7.68 9.14
N THR A 9 5.29 -8.66 8.43
CA THR A 9 6.47 -8.51 7.55
C THR A 9 6.11 -7.71 6.32
N LEU A 10 4.99 -8.04 5.68
CA LEU A 10 4.52 -7.32 4.51
C LEU A 10 4.05 -5.91 4.87
N ALA A 11 3.36 -5.73 6.00
CA ALA A 11 2.96 -4.42 6.49
C ALA A 11 4.17 -3.51 6.78
N ALA A 12 5.19 -4.03 7.46
CA ALA A 12 6.43 -3.30 7.68
C ALA A 12 7.12 -2.95 6.35
N LYS A 13 7.17 -3.91 5.42
CA LYS A 13 7.77 -3.71 4.10
C LYS A 13 7.05 -2.63 3.29
N SER A 14 5.71 -2.62 3.26
CA SER A 14 4.95 -1.58 2.55
C SER A 14 5.23 -0.20 3.15
N CYS A 15 5.33 -0.08 4.48
CA CYS A 15 5.69 1.18 5.12
C CYS A 15 7.10 1.62 4.74
N CYS A 16 8.09 0.72 4.75
CA CYS A 16 9.45 1.04 4.34
C CYS A 16 9.54 1.46 2.88
N GLN A 17 8.82 0.79 1.98
CA GLN A 17 8.77 1.14 0.55
C GLN A 17 8.18 2.54 0.35
N LEU A 18 7.06 2.82 1.02
CA LEU A 18 6.42 4.13 0.94
C LEU A 18 7.35 5.22 1.50
N ILE A 19 7.95 5.02 2.68
CA ILE A 19 8.89 5.98 3.26
C ILE A 19 10.05 6.23 2.29
N ASN A 20 10.65 5.18 1.72
CA ASN A 20 11.77 5.33 0.80
C ASN A 20 11.40 6.09 -0.48
N ALA A 21 10.18 5.88 -1.00
CA ALA A 21 9.69 6.61 -2.17
C ALA A 21 9.65 8.12 -1.91
N TYR A 22 9.17 8.53 -0.73
CA TYR A 22 9.09 9.94 -0.34
C TYR A 22 10.38 10.51 0.29
N LEU A 23 11.31 9.67 0.72
CA LEU A 23 12.52 10.12 1.43
C LEU A 23 13.49 10.89 0.52
N SER A 24 13.52 10.55 -0.77
CA SER A 24 14.47 11.13 -1.74
C SER A 24 14.01 12.48 -2.27
N ASP A 25 12.80 12.54 -2.82
CA ASP A 25 12.17 13.77 -3.29
C ASP A 25 10.65 13.65 -3.13
N PRO A 26 10.06 14.22 -2.06
CA PRO A 26 8.63 14.18 -1.84
C PRO A 26 7.78 14.83 -2.95
N GLU A 27 8.36 15.76 -3.72
CA GLU A 27 7.65 16.49 -4.78
C GLU A 27 7.69 15.74 -6.12
N HIS A 28 8.72 14.91 -6.35
CA HIS A 28 8.90 14.12 -7.57
C HIS A 28 8.91 12.61 -7.31
N VAL A 29 8.03 12.15 -6.44
CA VAL A 29 7.89 10.73 -6.15
C VAL A 29 7.53 9.95 -7.43
N ASP A 30 8.23 8.83 -7.63
CA ASP A 30 7.87 7.87 -8.67
C ASP A 30 6.59 7.11 -8.27
N TRP A 31 5.53 7.31 -9.05
CA TRP A 31 4.26 6.65 -8.83
C TRP A 31 4.34 5.12 -8.91
N ASP A 32 5.30 4.56 -9.65
CA ASP A 32 5.52 3.11 -9.68
C ASP A 32 5.97 2.58 -8.32
N ASP A 33 6.75 3.36 -7.56
CA ASP A 33 7.18 2.96 -6.22
C ASP A 33 6.05 3.07 -5.18
N VAL A 34 5.18 4.07 -5.35
CA VAL A 34 3.94 4.17 -4.55
C VAL A 34 3.00 3.00 -4.83
N GLN A 35 2.83 2.63 -6.10
CA GLN A 35 2.03 1.46 -6.50
C GLN A 35 2.61 0.16 -5.93
N LYS A 36 3.94 -0.03 -5.94
CA LYS A 36 4.58 -1.21 -5.31
C LYS A 36 4.33 -1.27 -3.80
N ALA A 37 4.36 -0.13 -3.12
CA ALA A 37 4.06 -0.05 -1.69
C ALA A 37 2.59 -0.39 -1.42
N LEU A 38 1.66 0.11 -2.25
CA LEU A 38 0.24 -0.20 -2.18
C LEU A 38 -0.04 -1.69 -2.42
N ASP A 39 0.52 -2.28 -3.47
CA ASP A 39 0.40 -3.72 -3.76
C ASP A 39 0.87 -4.59 -2.59
N THR A 40 1.97 -4.17 -1.95
CA THR A 40 2.52 -4.87 -0.79
C THR A 40 1.60 -4.75 0.42
N ALA A 41 0.98 -3.58 0.61
CA ALA A 41 -0.02 -3.38 1.67
C ALA A 41 -1.27 -4.24 1.40
N LEU A 42 -1.82 -4.22 0.19
CA LEU A 42 -3.00 -5.03 -0.16
C LEU A 42 -2.73 -6.52 0.08
N LYS A 43 -1.54 -7.03 -0.28
CA LYS A 43 -1.12 -8.40 0.04
C LYS A 43 -0.99 -8.65 1.54
N ALA A 44 -0.50 -7.69 2.32
CA ALA A 44 -0.38 -7.82 3.77
C ALA A 44 -1.75 -8.05 4.44
N PHE A 45 -2.78 -7.42 3.92
CA PHE A 45 -4.16 -7.50 4.43
C PHE A 45 -5.03 -8.55 3.70
N ASP A 46 -4.44 -9.33 2.77
CA ASP A 46 -5.16 -10.28 1.90
C ASP A 46 -6.35 -9.64 1.15
N LEU A 47 -6.13 -8.42 0.65
CA LEU A 47 -7.12 -7.64 -0.07
C LEU A 47 -6.95 -7.75 -1.59
N PRO A 48 -8.05 -7.67 -2.35
CA PRO A 48 -7.96 -7.63 -3.81
C PRO A 48 -7.28 -6.35 -4.29
N PRO A 49 -6.60 -6.37 -5.45
CA PRO A 49 -5.98 -5.18 -6.03
C PRO A 49 -7.00 -4.07 -6.32
N THR A 50 -8.26 -4.43 -6.58
CA THR A 50 -9.37 -3.51 -6.84
C THR A 50 -10.00 -2.91 -5.57
N TYR A 51 -9.47 -3.23 -4.39
CA TYR A 51 -10.07 -2.84 -3.11
C TYR A 51 -10.28 -1.32 -2.98
N ILE A 52 -9.33 -0.53 -3.47
CA ILE A 52 -9.39 0.94 -3.38
C ILE A 52 -10.43 1.50 -4.35
N GLU A 53 -10.48 0.99 -5.58
CA GLU A 53 -11.46 1.39 -6.59
C GLU A 53 -12.88 1.04 -6.14
N GLU A 54 -13.07 -0.16 -5.59
CA GLU A 54 -14.34 -0.62 -5.05
C GLU A 54 -14.78 0.16 -3.80
N ALA A 55 -13.83 0.58 -2.96
CA ALA A 55 -14.11 1.43 -1.81
C ALA A 55 -14.56 2.83 -2.24
N ASN A 56 -13.94 3.40 -3.28
CA ASN A 56 -14.23 4.73 -3.81
C ASN A 56 -15.60 4.81 -4.51
N GLN A 57 -16.11 3.69 -5.04
CA GLN A 57 -17.45 3.59 -5.64
C GLN A 57 -18.58 3.46 -4.61
N ARG A 58 -18.26 3.23 -3.33
CA ARG A 58 -19.24 3.07 -2.24
C ARG A 58 -19.49 4.36 -1.44
N THR A 59 -18.75 5.42 -1.75
CA THR A 59 -18.88 6.79 -1.20
C THR A 59 -19.61 7.71 -2.18
#